data_AF-A0A7I8D541-F1
#
_entry.id   AF-A0A7I8D541-F1
#
_cell.length_a   1.000
_cell.length_b   1.000
_cell.length_c   1.000
_cell.angle_alpha   90.00
_cell.angle_beta   90.00
_cell.angle_gamma   90.00
#
_symmetry.space_group_name_H-M   'P 1'
#
loop_
_entity.id
_entity.type
_entity.pdbx_description
1 polymer ?
#
loop_
_entity_poly.entity_id
_entity_poly.type
_entity_poly.pdbx_seq_one_letter_code
_entity_poly.pdbx_strand_id
1 'polypeptide(L)' 'MKAGQILQVIADCPQSFRSVPEEAVKHGYQLVTEPKKVGQDIYFYIRVIK' A
#
# COMPACT_ATOMS: atom_id res chain seq x y z
N MET A 1 -10.66 6.38 7.36
CA MET A 1 -9.57 7.25 6.83
C MET A 1 -10.22 8.30 5.96
N LYS A 2 -9.62 9.47 5.75
CA LYS A 2 -10.28 10.54 4.99
C LYS A 2 -10.02 10.38 3.49
N ALA A 3 -11.03 10.61 2.65
CA ALA A 3 -10.84 10.69 1.21
C ALA A 3 -9.74 11.69 0.85
N GLY A 4 -8.86 11.31 -0.07
CA GLY A 4 -7.68 12.07 -0.48
C GLY A 4 -6.43 11.84 0.37
N GLN A 5 -6.54 11.25 1.57
CA GLN A 5 -5.38 10.98 2.44
C GLN A 5 -4.47 9.92 1.82
N ILE A 6 -3.15 10.15 1.93
CA ILE A 6 -2.13 9.15 1.59
C ILE A 6 -1.68 8.46 2.88
N LEU A 7 -1.57 7.14 2.81
CA LEU A 7 -1.12 6.28 3.90
C LEU A 7 0.12 5.53 3.44
N GLN A 8 1.08 5.44 4.34
CA GLN A 8 2.25 4.61 4.16
C GLN A 8 2.04 3.30 4.93
N VAL A 9 2.20 2.19 4.23
CA VAL A 9 2.27 0.86 4.84
C VAL A 9 3.71 0.38 4.71
N ILE A 10 4.29 -0.10 5.80
CA ILE A 10 5.63 -0.68 5.83
C ILE A 10 5.46 -2.13 6.29
N ALA A 11 6.02 -3.06 5.53
CA ALA A 11 5.97 -4.48 5.83
C ALA A 11 7.33 -5.14 5.56
N ASP A 12 7.65 -6.22 6.25
CA ASP A 12 8.90 -6.96 6.15
C ASP A 12 8.74 -8.34 5.48
N CYS A 13 7.50 -8.73 5.16
CA CYS A 13 7.19 -10.05 4.61
C CYS A 13 7.06 -10.03 3.07
N PRO A 14 7.67 -10.96 2.33
CA PRO A 14 7.58 -10.99 0.86
C PRO A 14 6.15 -11.11 0.31
N GLN A 15 5.24 -11.74 1.07
CA GLN A 15 3.84 -11.89 0.67
C GLN A 15 3.09 -10.54 0.58
N SER A 16 3.52 -9.54 1.34
CA SER A 16 2.92 -8.20 1.34
C SER A 16 2.95 -7.53 -0.03
N PHE A 17 3.93 -7.87 -0.89
CA PHE A 17 4.00 -7.38 -2.27
C PHE A 17 2.76 -7.67 -3.10
N ARG A 18 2.02 -8.73 -2.76
CA ARG A 18 0.76 -9.09 -3.44
C ARG A 18 -0.45 -8.70 -2.61
N SER A 19 -0.45 -9.04 -1.31
CA SER A 19 -1.64 -8.85 -0.48
C SER A 19 -1.98 -7.38 -0.23
N VAL A 20 -1.00 -6.50 -0.01
CA VAL A 20 -1.26 -5.08 0.27
C VAL A 20 -1.89 -4.37 -0.94
N PRO A 21 -1.37 -4.51 -2.18
CA PRO A 21 -2.05 -4.00 -3.36
C PRO A 21 -3.47 -4.52 -3.55
N GLU A 22 -3.66 -5.84 -3.39
CA GLU A 22 -4.95 -6.49 -3.59
C GLU A 22 -6.00 -5.97 -2.61
N GLU A 23 -5.65 -5.90 -1.32
CA GLU A 23 -6.53 -5.38 -0.28
C GLU A 23 -6.81 -3.88 -0.48
N ALA A 24 -5.81 -3.10 -0.90
CA ALA A 24 -6.01 -1.69 -1.20
C ALA A 24 -7.07 -1.50 -2.29
N VAL A 25 -7.00 -2.26 -3.39
CA VAL A 25 -8.01 -2.20 -4.46
C VAL A 25 -9.38 -2.66 -3.96
N LYS A 26 -9.46 -3.76 -3.19
CA LYS A 26 -10.74 -4.24 -2.61
C LYS A 26 -11.43 -3.20 -1.75
N HIS A 27 -10.68 -2.40 -1.01
CA HIS A 27 -11.21 -1.33 -0.16
C HIS A 27 -11.45 -0.01 -0.92
N GLY A 28 -11.25 0.00 -2.24
CA GLY A 28 -11.43 1.19 -3.06
C GLY A 28 -10.33 2.23 -2.86
N TYR A 29 -9.13 1.81 -2.45
CA TYR A 29 -7.95 2.65 -2.40
C TYR A 29 -7.13 2.48 -3.67
N GLN A 30 -6.26 3.45 -3.93
CA GLN A 30 -5.38 3.46 -5.08
C GLN A 30 -3.92 3.37 -4.64
N LEU A 31 -3.14 2.49 -5.25
CA LEU A 31 -1.69 2.55 -5.13
C LEU A 31 -1.15 3.79 -5.83
N VAL A 32 -0.42 4.62 -5.08
CA VAL A 32 0.18 5.86 -5.58
C VAL A 32 1.41 5.55 -6.43
N THR A 33 2.15 4.49 -6.08
CA THR A 33 3.36 4.05 -6.76
C THR A 33 3.54 2.55 -6.57
N GLU A 34 4.43 1.95 -7.35
CA GLU A 34 4.80 0.54 -7.18
C GLU A 34 5.47 0.32 -5.81
N PRO A 35 5.21 -0.82 -5.13
CA PRO A 35 5.82 -1.09 -3.84
C PRO A 35 7.34 -1.12 -3.94
N LYS A 36 8.02 -0.41 -3.03
CA LYS A 36 9.48 -0.29 -3.03
C LYS A 36 10.08 -1.12 -1.90
N LYS A 37 10.94 -2.08 -2.23
CA LYS A 37 11.76 -2.78 -1.23
C LYS A 37 13.02 -1.99 -0.91
N VAL A 38 13.29 -1.78 0.38
CA VAL A 38 14.53 -1.17 0.89
C VAL A 38 15.03 -2.05 2.03
N GLY A 39 16.09 -2.82 1.77
CA GLY A 39 16.57 -3.81 2.74
C GLY A 39 15.54 -4.91 2.99
N GLN A 40 15.15 -5.10 4.25
CA GLN A 40 14.12 -6.06 4.65
C GLN A 40 12.71 -5.47 4.53
N ASP A 41 12.59 -4.14 4.51
CA ASP A 41 11.31 -3.45 4.49
C ASP A 41 10.77 -3.26 3.06
N ILE A 42 9.46 -3.19 2.97
CA ILE A 42 8.69 -2.97 1.75
C ILE A 42 7.71 -1.84 2.05
N TYR A 43 7.78 -0.80 1.22
CA TYR A 43 7.03 0.44 1.38
C TYR A 43 5.92 0.48 0.35
N PHE A 44 4.69 0.71 0.81
CA PHE A 44 3.51 0.92 -0.01
C PHE A 44 2.95 2.30 0.29
N TYR A 45 2.53 3.00 -0.76
CA TYR A 45 1.81 4.27 -0.62
C TYR A 45 0.43 4.09 -1.23
N ILE A 46 -0.59 4.20 -0.40
CA ILE A 46 -1.99 4.05 -0.81
C ILE A 46 -2.75 5.33 -0.55
N ARG A 47 -3.57 5.73 -1.53
CA ARG A 47 -4.46 6.88 -1.46
C ARG A 47 -5.88 6.41 -1.21
N VAL A 48 -6.49 6.97 -0.19
CA VAL A 48 -7.89 6.73 0.15
C VAL A 48 -8.75 7.49 -0.85
N ILE A 49 -9.60 6.79 -1.61
CA ILE A 49 -10.45 7.44 -2.62
C ILE A 49 -11.85 7.76 -2.07
N LYS A 50 -12.32 6.99 -1.09
CA LYS A 50 -13.64 7.14 -0.45
C LYS A 50 -13.54 7.43 1.02
#